data_AF-A0A7W9BIZ0-F1
#
_entry.id   AF-A0A7W9BIZ0-F1
#
_cell.length_a   1.000
_cell.length_b   1.000
_cell.length_c   1.000
_cell.angle_alpha   90.00
_cell.angle_beta   90.00
_cell.angle_gamma   90.00
#
_symmetry.space_group_name_H-M   'P 1'
#
loop_
_entity.id
_entity.type
_entity.pdbx_description
1 polymer ?
#
loop_
_entity_poly.entity_id
_entity_poly.type
_entity_poly.pdbx_seq_one_letter_code
_entity_poly.pdbx_strand_id
1 'polypeptide(L)'
;MLHGISRRSLLKTGAAAGVLGLTGMPLRAQTRGGKLTAGLNGANTSDSWDSRTHSDLFMIASANGAVFDALTEVAADGSLKGELAESWESDDAITWVFNLRQGVTFHNGKSFGPEDVLESLQMHLGEESKSAAKPIVENIAKMEKTGDYQVTMTLSAANADFPYLMSDYHILMFPAGQIEEAIQNGIGTGLYSVVSFDPGVRFVGKRVDDHYKGDAAGFFDEIEYIAINDNTARMNALMTGQVDAINRIDFKTEGLLNANPQVRIQEVTGNQHYTFAMLTDNAPLNDVNVRRALKYGINRQEMVDKILQGHGAVANDTPIGPANQYYNTEMEQLAYDPDKAAFYLKEAGLDSLNIDISASDAAFEGAVDAAQLYQASAGAAGINLNVIQEPADGYWSNVWLKKSFSAVYWSGRATEDWMFSSAYETGVPWNDSQWDDKDSARFQELLVTARGELDTDARRSQYYEMQQILRDDGGVIVPMFANYVQAVNNRIATPDTVGNLWQMDNARMAERWSEV
;
A
#
# COMPACT_ATOMS: atom_id res chain seq x y z
N MET A 1 21.99 44.19 -19.16
CA MET A 1 21.38 44.90 -18.02
C MET A 1 20.75 43.86 -17.13
N LEU A 2 21.34 43.66 -15.96
CA LEU A 2 20.91 42.72 -14.92
C LEU A 2 19.51 43.11 -14.41
N HIS A 3 18.53 42.23 -14.54
CA HIS A 3 17.31 42.29 -13.73
C HIS A 3 17.41 41.16 -12.70
N GLY A 4 17.86 41.55 -11.50
CA GLY A 4 17.96 40.66 -10.36
C GLY A 4 16.57 40.21 -9.92
N ILE A 5 16.38 38.90 -9.86
CA ILE A 5 15.28 38.27 -9.15
C ILE A 5 15.46 38.63 -7.67
N SER A 6 14.49 39.34 -7.11
CA SER A 6 14.57 39.78 -5.72
C SER A 6 14.53 38.57 -4.78
N ARG A 7 15.37 38.59 -3.73
CA ARG A 7 15.43 37.61 -2.62
C ARG A 7 14.10 37.45 -1.83
N ARG A 8 13.01 38.08 -2.26
CA ARG A 8 11.66 38.00 -1.67
C ARG A 8 10.68 37.10 -2.42
N SER A 9 11.04 36.59 -3.61
CA SER A 9 10.19 35.64 -4.34
C SER A 9 10.51 34.16 -4.05
N LEU A 10 11.59 33.89 -3.32
CA LEU A 10 12.08 32.55 -2.98
C LEU A 10 11.58 32.04 -1.61
N LEU A 11 10.65 32.76 -0.98
CA LEU A 11 10.08 32.41 0.34
C LEU A 11 8.57 32.07 0.26
N LYS A 12 8.06 31.73 -0.94
CA LYS A 12 6.67 31.27 -1.12
C LYS A 12 6.52 29.78 -1.43
N THR A 13 7.62 29.05 -1.59
CA THR A 13 7.61 27.59 -1.86
C THR A 13 8.35 26.76 -0.79
N GLY A 14 8.61 27.33 0.39
CA GLY A 14 9.27 26.59 1.47
C GLY A 14 9.08 27.25 2.82
N ALA A 15 7.96 26.95 3.49
CA ALA A 15 7.76 27.11 4.93
C ALA A 15 6.42 26.50 5.36
N ALA A 16 6.31 25.17 5.42
CA ALA A 16 5.39 24.53 6.36
C ALA A 16 6.13 24.41 7.72
N ALA A 17 6.47 25.57 8.30
CA ALA A 17 6.97 25.65 9.67
C ALA A 17 5.77 25.72 10.62
N GLY A 18 5.74 24.79 11.58
CA GLY A 18 4.60 24.48 12.43
C GLY A 18 3.98 25.68 13.15
N VAL A 19 2.65 25.66 13.16
CA VAL A 19 1.85 26.29 14.22
C VAL A 19 1.11 25.15 14.91
N LEU A 20 1.67 24.71 16.04
CA LEU A 20 0.98 23.87 17.02
C LEU A 20 -0.27 24.61 17.51
N GLY A 21 -1.43 24.21 16.98
CA GLY A 21 -2.70 24.50 17.61
C GLY A 21 -2.80 23.69 18.91
N LEU A 22 -2.53 24.34 20.04
CA LEU A 22 -2.83 23.81 21.37
C LEU A 22 -4.36 23.72 21.53
N THR A 23 -4.97 22.66 21.01
CA THR A 23 -6.28 22.20 21.51
C THR A 23 -6.00 21.36 22.74
N GLY A 24 -6.39 21.87 23.91
CA GLY A 24 -6.14 21.26 25.22
C GLY A 24 -6.90 19.96 25.48
N MET A 25 -6.62 18.92 24.72
CA MET A 25 -6.86 17.53 25.11
C MET A 25 -5.63 17.03 25.89
N PRO A 26 -5.81 16.25 26.96
CA PRO A 26 -4.67 15.65 27.63
C PRO A 26 -4.00 14.68 26.66
N LEU A 27 -2.79 15.02 26.19
CA LEU A 27 -1.86 14.05 25.64
C LEU A 27 -1.71 12.94 26.69
N ARG A 28 -2.25 11.75 26.42
CA ARG A 28 -1.89 10.57 27.22
C ARG A 28 -0.39 10.40 27.04
N ALA A 29 0.37 10.59 28.10
CA ALA A 29 1.81 10.34 28.06
C ALA A 29 2.02 8.87 27.73
N GLN A 30 2.64 8.58 26.58
CA GLN A 30 2.99 7.21 26.19
C GLN A 30 3.98 6.66 27.21
N THR A 31 3.68 5.50 27.79
CA THR A 31 4.55 4.87 28.79
C THR A 31 5.55 3.95 28.11
N ARG A 32 6.83 4.06 28.50
CA ARG A 32 7.89 3.15 28.07
C ARG A 32 7.97 1.93 28.99
N GLY A 33 8.18 0.76 28.41
CA GLY A 33 8.40 -0.51 29.09
C GLY A 33 7.43 -1.60 28.63
N GLY A 34 7.60 -2.79 29.17
CA GLY A 34 6.65 -3.88 28.97
C GLY A 34 6.82 -4.61 27.64
N LYS A 35 5.78 -5.38 27.27
CA LYS A 35 5.80 -6.26 26.09
C LYS A 35 4.54 -6.10 25.25
N LEU A 36 4.73 -5.92 23.95
CA LEU A 36 3.68 -6.05 22.94
C LEU A 36 3.74 -7.44 22.32
N THR A 37 2.65 -8.20 22.40
CA THR A 37 2.48 -9.47 21.70
C THR A 37 1.39 -9.31 20.63
N ALA A 38 1.73 -9.45 19.34
CA ALA A 38 0.75 -9.37 18.25
C ALA A 38 0.55 -10.74 17.59
N GLY A 39 -0.70 -11.17 17.40
CA GLY A 39 -1.03 -12.35 16.60
C GLY A 39 -1.29 -11.90 15.16
N LEU A 40 -0.44 -12.31 14.22
CA LEU A 40 -0.46 -11.81 12.85
C LEU A 40 -0.70 -12.94 11.85
N ASN A 41 -1.48 -12.66 10.80
CA ASN A 41 -1.55 -13.51 9.61
C ASN A 41 -0.43 -13.15 8.61
N GLY A 42 -0.24 -14.02 7.62
CA GLY A 42 0.62 -13.75 6.46
C GLY A 42 2.07 -14.19 6.67
N ALA A 43 2.33 -15.03 7.67
CA ALA A 43 3.62 -15.65 7.86
C ALA A 43 3.72 -16.93 7.03
N ASN A 44 4.91 -17.21 6.50
CA ASN A 44 5.24 -18.39 5.70
C ASN A 44 6.49 -19.09 6.25
N THR A 45 6.59 -20.40 6.01
CA THR A 45 7.78 -21.17 6.42
C THR A 45 9.04 -20.80 5.64
N SER A 46 8.88 -20.07 4.52
CA SER A 46 9.98 -19.54 3.71
C SER A 46 10.41 -18.13 4.11
N ASP A 47 9.78 -17.54 5.12
CA ASP A 47 10.13 -16.19 5.57
C ASP A 47 11.60 -16.13 6.02
N SER A 48 12.25 -15.01 5.70
CA SER A 48 13.65 -14.74 6.01
C SER A 48 13.87 -13.24 6.11
N TRP A 49 15.03 -12.78 6.57
CA TRP A 49 15.38 -11.35 6.55
C TRP A 49 15.89 -10.86 5.19
N ASP A 50 15.77 -11.66 4.14
CA ASP A 50 16.02 -11.22 2.77
C ASP A 50 14.85 -10.39 2.25
N SER A 51 15.01 -9.06 2.34
CA SER A 51 13.99 -8.08 2.00
C SER A 51 13.49 -8.17 0.57
N ARG A 52 14.27 -8.75 -0.35
CA ARG A 52 13.87 -8.95 -1.76
C ARG A 52 12.64 -9.83 -1.90
N THR A 53 12.39 -10.69 -0.91
CA THR A 53 11.35 -11.72 -0.95
C THR A 53 10.23 -11.50 0.05
N HIS A 54 10.31 -10.45 0.88
CA HIS A 54 9.28 -10.15 1.87
C HIS A 54 7.92 -9.98 1.21
N SER A 55 6.90 -10.49 1.88
CA SER A 55 5.51 -10.33 1.48
C SER A 55 4.63 -10.37 2.72
N ASP A 56 3.42 -9.84 2.58
CA ASP A 56 2.40 -9.81 3.63
C ASP A 56 2.82 -9.11 4.94
N LEU A 57 1.84 -8.90 5.82
CA LEU A 57 2.01 -8.07 7.01
C LEU A 57 3.09 -8.59 7.96
N PHE A 58 3.21 -9.91 8.15
CA PHE A 58 4.12 -10.49 9.14
C PHE A 58 5.56 -10.03 8.92
N MET A 59 6.06 -10.13 7.68
CA MET A 59 7.42 -9.70 7.34
C MET A 59 7.53 -8.18 7.19
N ILE A 60 6.50 -7.48 6.70
CA ILE A 60 6.52 -6.01 6.66
C ILE A 60 6.67 -5.45 8.08
N ALA A 61 5.90 -5.96 9.05
CA ALA A 61 5.95 -5.52 10.44
C ALA A 61 7.24 -5.94 11.16
N SER A 62 7.71 -7.17 10.93
CA SER A 62 8.93 -7.69 11.59
C SER A 62 10.20 -7.03 11.04
N ALA A 63 10.27 -6.82 9.72
CA ALA A 63 11.45 -6.24 9.09
C ALA A 63 11.37 -4.71 9.05
N ASN A 64 10.60 -4.12 8.12
CA ASN A 64 10.54 -2.67 7.96
C ASN A 64 9.92 -1.96 9.17
N GLY A 65 9.00 -2.62 9.88
CA GLY A 65 8.34 -2.06 11.05
C GLY A 65 9.12 -2.16 12.37
N ALA A 66 10.27 -2.85 12.39
CA ALA A 66 11.00 -3.10 13.64
C ALA A 66 12.52 -3.23 13.48
N VAL A 67 13.00 -4.15 12.63
CA VAL A 67 14.44 -4.54 12.58
C VAL A 67 15.24 -3.66 11.63
N PHE A 68 14.67 -3.26 10.50
CA PHE A 68 15.37 -2.53 9.44
C PHE A 68 14.66 -1.23 9.12
N ASP A 69 15.43 -0.18 8.86
CA ASP A 69 14.90 1.07 8.33
C ASP A 69 15.19 1.18 6.82
N ALA A 70 14.41 2.04 6.16
CA ALA A 70 14.60 2.49 4.79
C ALA A 70 15.18 3.93 4.77
N LEU A 71 15.35 4.53 3.59
CA LEU A 71 15.80 5.93 3.51
C LEU A 71 14.69 6.90 3.94
N THR A 72 13.46 6.59 3.58
CA THR A 72 12.27 7.40 3.84
C THR A 72 11.16 6.54 4.43
N GLU A 73 10.20 7.18 5.10
CA GLU A 73 9.07 6.51 5.75
C GLU A 73 7.76 7.23 5.37
N VAL A 74 6.71 6.45 5.07
CA VAL A 74 5.35 6.98 4.97
C VAL A 74 4.75 7.12 6.38
N ALA A 75 4.51 8.36 6.78
CA ALA A 75 3.90 8.70 8.06
C ALA A 75 2.46 8.18 8.15
N ALA A 76 1.88 8.23 9.35
CA ALA A 76 0.52 7.76 9.60
C ALA A 76 -0.54 8.52 8.77
N ASP A 77 -0.28 9.77 8.42
CA ASP A 77 -1.15 10.60 7.58
C ASP A 77 -0.90 10.44 6.07
N GLY A 78 -0.04 9.49 5.67
CA GLY A 78 0.32 9.24 4.28
C GLY A 78 1.42 10.14 3.74
N SER A 79 1.85 11.16 4.48
CA SER A 79 2.95 12.04 4.05
C SER A 79 4.31 11.35 4.11
N LEU A 80 5.20 11.69 3.19
CA LEU A 80 6.58 11.22 3.24
C LEU A 80 7.40 12.01 4.26
N LYS A 81 8.12 11.32 5.12
CA LYS A 81 9.13 11.89 6.01
C LYS A 81 10.45 11.13 5.91
N GLY A 82 11.52 11.75 6.41
CA GLY A 82 12.84 11.13 6.45
C GLY A 82 12.97 10.03 7.50
N GLU A 83 13.66 8.95 7.15
CA GLU A 83 14.04 7.87 8.06
C GLU A 83 15.58 7.86 8.22
N LEU A 84 16.31 7.07 7.41
CA LEU A 84 17.78 7.13 7.36
C LEU A 84 18.30 8.29 6.51
N ALA A 85 17.48 8.86 5.62
CA ALA A 85 17.72 10.15 4.99
C ALA A 85 16.99 11.26 5.77
N GLU A 86 17.68 12.35 6.09
CA GLU A 86 17.10 13.52 6.77
C GLU A 86 16.41 14.48 5.80
N SER A 87 16.87 14.50 4.54
CA SER A 87 16.30 15.31 3.46
C SER A 87 16.70 14.76 2.09
N TRP A 88 15.94 15.15 1.08
CA TRP A 88 16.22 14.88 -0.32
C TRP A 88 15.80 16.06 -1.18
N GLU A 89 16.49 16.27 -2.30
CA GLU A 89 16.19 17.35 -3.24
C GLU A 89 16.47 16.93 -4.69
N SER A 90 15.72 17.53 -5.61
CA SER A 90 15.91 17.43 -7.05
C SER A 90 15.33 18.66 -7.74
N ASP A 91 15.99 19.11 -8.80
CA ASP A 91 15.52 20.19 -9.66
C ASP A 91 14.82 19.69 -10.94
N ASP A 92 14.96 18.40 -11.26
CA ASP A 92 14.56 17.81 -12.55
C ASP A 92 13.84 16.45 -12.41
N ALA A 93 13.62 15.99 -11.17
CA ALA A 93 13.09 14.67 -10.82
C ALA A 93 13.90 13.48 -11.38
N ILE A 94 15.09 13.73 -11.94
CA ILE A 94 16.00 12.72 -12.51
C ILE A 94 17.20 12.55 -11.59
N THR A 95 17.81 13.63 -11.13
CA THR A 95 18.94 13.61 -10.22
C THR A 95 18.46 13.94 -8.81
N TRP A 96 18.55 12.96 -7.92
CA TRP A 96 18.16 13.09 -6.52
C TRP A 96 19.38 13.06 -5.61
N VAL A 97 19.45 14.02 -4.70
CA VAL A 97 20.48 14.09 -3.66
C VAL A 97 19.83 13.76 -2.32
N PHE A 98 20.26 12.69 -1.67
CA PHE A 98 19.80 12.30 -0.33
C PHE A 98 20.88 12.62 0.70
N ASN A 99 20.50 13.39 1.72
CA ASN A 99 21.35 13.68 2.88
C ASN A 99 21.04 12.68 3.98
N LEU A 100 22.04 11.88 4.37
CA LEU A 100 21.89 10.78 5.32
C LEU A 100 22.04 11.24 6.77
N ARG A 101 21.34 10.57 7.66
CA ARG A 101 21.42 10.78 9.11
C ARG A 101 22.79 10.37 9.63
N GLN A 102 23.36 11.20 10.51
CA GLN A 102 24.63 10.94 11.16
C GLN A 102 24.46 10.17 12.47
N GLY A 103 25.47 9.42 12.88
CA GLY A 103 25.48 8.72 14.17
C GLY A 103 24.58 7.48 14.25
N VAL A 104 24.00 7.04 13.12
CA VAL A 104 23.23 5.79 13.06
C VAL A 104 24.17 4.59 13.08
N THR A 105 23.78 3.55 13.80
CA THR A 105 24.56 2.33 13.99
C THR A 105 23.66 1.12 13.75
N PHE A 106 24.16 0.14 13.01
CA PHE A 106 23.52 -1.17 12.86
C PHE A 106 23.55 -1.93 14.18
N HIS A 107 22.67 -2.91 14.36
CA HIS A 107 22.60 -3.71 15.60
C HIS A 107 23.91 -4.42 15.96
N ASN A 108 24.81 -4.64 15.00
CA ASN A 108 26.13 -5.23 15.21
C ASN A 108 27.25 -4.22 15.55
N GLY A 109 26.91 -2.93 15.69
CA GLY A 109 27.85 -1.86 16.02
C GLY A 109 28.53 -1.18 14.84
N LYS A 110 28.32 -1.63 13.60
CA LYS A 110 28.83 -0.94 12.40
C LYS A 110 28.09 0.39 12.20
N SER A 111 28.81 1.47 11.92
CA SER A 111 28.18 2.75 11.56
C SER A 111 27.52 2.68 10.17
N PHE A 112 26.35 3.31 10.06
CA PHE A 112 25.63 3.49 8.80
C PHE A 112 26.23 4.66 7.99
N GLY A 113 26.31 4.49 6.68
CA GLY A 113 26.81 5.51 5.75
C GLY A 113 26.44 5.24 4.28
N PRO A 114 26.94 6.07 3.36
CA PRO A 114 26.61 6.00 1.93
C PRO A 114 26.83 4.63 1.29
N GLU A 115 27.89 3.92 1.65
CA GLU A 115 28.22 2.61 1.11
C GLU A 115 27.13 1.57 1.39
N ASP A 116 26.46 1.67 2.55
CA ASP A 116 25.35 0.79 2.94
C ASP A 116 24.15 0.97 2.00
N VAL A 117 23.87 2.22 1.63
CA VAL A 117 22.79 2.56 0.69
C VAL A 117 23.08 1.96 -0.69
N LEU A 118 24.29 2.17 -1.20
CA LEU A 118 24.68 1.69 -2.52
C LEU A 118 24.64 0.16 -2.62
N GLU A 119 25.21 -0.55 -1.63
CA GLU A 119 25.27 -2.01 -1.66
C GLU A 119 23.89 -2.64 -1.45
N SER A 120 23.06 -2.07 -0.57
CA SER A 120 21.68 -2.53 -0.34
C SER A 120 20.84 -2.39 -1.61
N LEU A 121 20.91 -1.26 -2.30
CA LEU A 121 20.21 -1.09 -3.58
C LEU A 121 20.74 -2.07 -4.64
N GLN A 122 22.06 -2.21 -4.75
CA GLN A 122 22.70 -3.08 -5.73
C GLN A 122 22.28 -4.55 -5.60
N MET A 123 21.93 -5.01 -4.38
CA MET A 123 21.52 -6.40 -4.12
C MET A 123 20.23 -6.81 -4.87
N HIS A 124 19.42 -5.84 -5.30
CA HIS A 124 18.19 -6.08 -6.05
C HIS A 124 18.43 -6.36 -7.55
N LEU A 125 19.58 -5.98 -8.10
CA LEU A 125 19.87 -5.96 -9.54
C LEU A 125 20.51 -7.24 -10.11
N GLY A 126 20.66 -8.31 -9.31
CA GLY A 126 21.20 -9.58 -9.81
C GLY A 126 20.39 -10.15 -10.98
N GLU A 127 21.05 -10.85 -11.92
CA GLU A 127 20.40 -11.46 -13.09
C GLU A 127 19.25 -12.40 -12.66
N GLU A 128 19.49 -13.25 -11.67
CA GLU A 128 18.51 -14.19 -11.09
C GLU A 128 17.72 -13.61 -9.89
N SER A 129 17.80 -12.29 -9.67
CA SER A 129 17.11 -11.63 -8.56
C SER A 129 15.59 -11.74 -8.73
N LYS A 130 14.93 -12.31 -7.72
CA LYS A 130 13.46 -12.38 -7.60
C LYS A 130 12.88 -11.18 -6.86
N SER A 131 13.65 -10.12 -6.71
CA SER A 131 13.25 -8.94 -5.96
C SER A 131 12.03 -8.25 -6.58
N ALA A 132 10.97 -8.09 -5.80
CA ALA A 132 9.82 -7.30 -6.22
C ALA A 132 10.15 -5.81 -6.44
N ALA A 133 11.18 -5.29 -5.77
CA ALA A 133 11.70 -3.93 -5.97
C ALA A 133 12.71 -3.81 -7.11
N LYS A 134 13.03 -4.88 -7.86
CA LYS A 134 13.99 -4.82 -8.97
C LYS A 134 13.64 -3.75 -10.01
N PRO A 135 12.38 -3.60 -10.47
CA PRO A 135 12.01 -2.55 -11.42
C PRO A 135 12.23 -1.12 -10.90
N ILE A 136 12.14 -0.90 -9.58
CA ILE A 136 12.42 0.40 -8.96
C ILE A 136 13.91 0.70 -9.08
N VAL A 137 14.75 -0.27 -8.69
CA VAL A 137 16.22 -0.07 -8.66
C VAL A 137 16.82 -0.05 -10.06
N GLU A 138 16.30 -0.84 -11.02
CA GLU A 138 16.75 -0.83 -12.42
C GLU A 138 16.59 0.53 -13.10
N ASN A 139 15.63 1.34 -12.62
CA ASN A 139 15.41 2.71 -13.10
C ASN A 139 16.50 3.68 -12.60
N ILE A 140 17.36 3.27 -11.67
CA ILE A 140 18.49 4.08 -11.17
C ILE A 140 19.69 3.82 -12.07
N ALA A 141 19.88 4.69 -13.07
CA ALA A 141 20.98 4.61 -14.02
C ALA A 141 22.37 4.80 -13.38
N LYS A 142 22.45 5.54 -12.27
CA LYS A 142 23.70 5.81 -11.57
C LYS A 142 23.46 6.01 -10.08
N MET A 143 24.31 5.42 -9.24
CA MET A 143 24.33 5.66 -7.79
C MET A 143 25.74 6.06 -7.36
N GLU A 144 25.88 7.16 -6.61
CA GLU A 144 27.17 7.72 -6.24
C GLU A 144 27.19 8.17 -4.78
N LYS A 145 28.30 7.87 -4.09
CA LYS A 145 28.67 8.58 -2.87
C LYS A 145 29.21 9.97 -3.25
N THR A 146 28.45 11.01 -2.95
CA THR A 146 28.79 12.41 -3.29
C THR A 146 29.26 13.22 -2.08
N GLY A 147 29.18 12.66 -0.88
CA GLY A 147 29.75 13.22 0.35
C GLY A 147 29.87 12.17 1.46
N ASP A 148 30.32 12.58 2.65
CA ASP A 148 30.51 11.68 3.78
C ASP A 148 29.19 11.06 4.28
N TYR A 149 28.09 11.80 4.16
CA TYR A 149 26.72 11.39 4.50
C TYR A 149 25.76 11.80 3.37
N GLN A 150 26.18 11.64 2.12
CA GLN A 150 25.37 12.03 0.98
C GLN A 150 25.49 11.00 -0.14
N VAL A 151 24.34 10.66 -0.73
CA VAL A 151 24.22 9.80 -1.90
C VAL A 151 23.47 10.56 -2.99
N THR A 152 23.97 10.50 -4.22
CA THR A 152 23.28 11.01 -5.39
C THR A 152 22.88 9.85 -6.28
N MET A 153 21.61 9.86 -6.71
CA MET A 153 21.04 8.86 -7.60
C MET A 153 20.51 9.56 -8.85
N THR A 154 20.90 9.06 -10.02
CA THR A 154 20.41 9.53 -11.31
C THR A 154 19.51 8.47 -11.91
N LEU A 155 18.27 8.83 -12.17
CA LEU A 155 17.26 7.96 -12.76
C LEU A 155 17.38 7.93 -14.30
N SER A 156 16.89 6.86 -14.94
CA SER A 156 16.78 6.81 -16.40
C SER A 156 15.62 7.65 -16.95
N ALA A 157 14.64 7.98 -16.11
CA ALA A 157 13.52 8.86 -16.43
C ALA A 157 13.12 9.68 -15.20
N ALA A 158 12.50 10.84 -15.41
CA ALA A 158 12.02 11.69 -14.33
C ALA A 158 10.97 10.97 -13.48
N ASN A 159 11.16 10.96 -12.15
CA ASN A 159 10.20 10.44 -11.19
C ASN A 159 10.21 11.25 -9.88
N ALA A 160 9.19 12.07 -9.70
CA ALA A 160 8.93 12.91 -8.54
C ALA A 160 8.61 12.11 -7.27
N ASP A 161 8.15 10.86 -7.41
CA ASP A 161 7.86 9.94 -6.31
C ASP A 161 9.05 9.05 -5.95
N PHE A 162 10.23 9.23 -6.57
CA PHE A 162 11.39 8.41 -6.23
C PHE A 162 11.71 8.37 -4.73
N PRO A 163 11.61 9.48 -3.97
CA PRO A 163 11.72 9.44 -2.51
C PRO A 163 10.65 8.59 -1.83
N TYR A 164 9.41 8.52 -2.33
CA TYR A 164 8.38 7.61 -1.81
C TYR A 164 8.76 6.15 -2.10
N LEU A 165 9.30 5.85 -3.28
CA LEU A 165 9.73 4.49 -3.62
C LEU A 165 10.84 3.97 -2.69
N MET A 166 11.67 4.87 -2.14
CA MET A 166 12.70 4.52 -1.15
C MET A 166 12.14 4.21 0.25
N SER A 167 10.81 4.21 0.42
CA SER A 167 10.11 3.73 1.63
C SER A 167 9.54 2.32 1.49
N ASP A 168 9.66 1.71 0.30
CA ASP A 168 9.17 0.35 0.04
C ASP A 168 9.84 -0.67 0.97
N TYR A 169 9.04 -1.60 1.51
CA TYR A 169 9.47 -2.55 2.54
C TYR A 169 10.48 -3.61 2.04
N HIS A 170 10.75 -3.68 0.74
CA HIS A 170 11.86 -4.47 0.19
C HIS A 170 13.17 -3.65 0.15
N ILE A 171 13.11 -2.31 0.06
CA ILE A 171 14.28 -1.42 -0.01
C ILE A 171 14.72 -1.04 1.41
N LEU A 172 15.33 -2.01 2.08
CA LEU A 172 15.84 -1.90 3.45
C LEU A 172 17.36 -1.74 3.45
N MET A 173 17.90 -1.01 4.42
CA MET A 173 19.34 -0.78 4.50
C MET A 173 20.04 -1.90 5.27
N PHE A 174 21.03 -2.51 4.63
CA PHE A 174 21.90 -3.56 5.15
C PHE A 174 23.34 -3.05 5.29
N PRO A 175 24.14 -3.62 6.21
CA PRO A 175 25.54 -3.24 6.38
C PRO A 175 26.38 -3.72 5.17
N ALA A 176 26.98 -2.78 4.45
CA ALA A 176 27.90 -3.01 3.34
C ALA A 176 29.04 -3.95 3.74
N GLY A 177 29.33 -4.94 2.89
CA GLY A 177 30.26 -6.03 3.12
C GLY A 177 29.78 -7.11 4.09
N GLN A 178 28.56 -6.98 4.63
CA GLN A 178 27.98 -7.88 5.64
C GLN A 178 26.51 -8.24 5.34
N ILE A 179 26.03 -8.07 4.10
CA ILE A 179 24.62 -8.31 3.72
C ILE A 179 24.17 -9.74 4.06
N GLU A 180 24.96 -10.76 3.69
CA GLU A 180 24.58 -12.16 3.97
C GLU A 180 24.51 -12.47 5.46
N GLU A 181 25.41 -11.91 6.27
CA GLU A 181 25.38 -12.03 7.73
C GLU A 181 24.14 -11.32 8.31
N ALA A 182 23.80 -10.16 7.76
CA ALA A 182 22.65 -9.39 8.16
C ALA A 182 21.33 -10.07 7.79
N ILE A 183 21.25 -10.73 6.63
CA ILE A 183 20.12 -11.57 6.24
C ILE A 183 20.01 -12.80 7.16
N GLN A 184 21.13 -13.42 7.51
CA GLN A 184 21.11 -14.61 8.37
C GLN A 184 20.63 -14.29 9.79
N ASN A 185 21.00 -13.12 10.32
CA ASN A 185 20.83 -12.80 11.74
C ASN A 185 19.81 -11.68 12.02
N GLY A 186 19.30 -11.01 10.99
CA GLY A 186 18.41 -9.86 11.13
C GLY A 186 19.13 -8.64 11.69
N ILE A 187 20.20 -8.20 11.03
CA ILE A 187 21.01 -7.04 11.45
C ILE A 187 20.58 -5.83 10.62
N GLY A 188 19.77 -4.95 11.23
CA GLY A 188 19.37 -3.69 10.64
C GLY A 188 19.76 -2.49 11.50
N THR A 189 19.12 -1.35 11.25
CA THR A 189 19.28 -0.12 12.03
C THR A 189 18.07 0.21 12.89
N GLY A 190 16.99 -0.57 12.81
CA GLY A 190 15.69 -0.23 13.39
C GLY A 190 15.64 -0.31 14.92
N LEU A 191 14.49 0.04 15.49
CA LEU A 191 14.27 0.17 16.93
C LEU A 191 14.43 -1.14 17.72
N TYR A 192 14.29 -2.30 17.07
CA TYR A 192 14.33 -3.60 17.73
C TYR A 192 15.34 -4.53 17.07
N SER A 193 16.29 -5.02 17.87
CA SER A 193 17.22 -6.08 17.46
C SER A 193 16.59 -7.46 17.61
N VAL A 194 16.91 -8.39 16.72
CA VAL A 194 16.37 -9.76 16.75
C VAL A 194 16.88 -10.53 17.96
N VAL A 195 15.95 -11.10 18.74
CA VAL A 195 16.24 -12.07 19.80
C VAL A 195 16.03 -13.50 19.28
N SER A 196 14.92 -13.74 18.58
CA SER A 196 14.63 -15.01 17.91
C SER A 196 13.73 -14.81 16.72
N PHE A 197 13.92 -15.62 15.68
CA PHE A 197 13.07 -15.67 14.51
C PHE A 197 12.90 -17.12 14.07
N ASP A 198 11.67 -17.61 14.15
CA ASP A 198 11.26 -18.95 13.75
C ASP A 198 10.32 -18.79 12.53
N PRO A 199 10.79 -18.98 11.28
CA PRO A 199 9.99 -18.74 10.07
C PRO A 199 8.64 -19.43 10.09
N GLY A 200 7.57 -18.67 9.80
CA GLY A 200 6.19 -19.17 9.85
C GLY A 200 5.63 -19.45 11.25
N VAL A 201 6.37 -19.13 12.32
CA VAL A 201 5.97 -19.39 13.71
C VAL A 201 5.99 -18.12 14.56
N ARG A 202 7.12 -17.42 14.66
CA ARG A 202 7.22 -16.19 15.48
C ARG A 202 8.48 -15.35 15.24
N PHE A 203 8.40 -14.09 15.62
CA PHE A 203 9.51 -13.15 15.75
C PHE A 203 9.51 -12.56 17.18
N VAL A 204 10.70 -12.43 17.79
CA VAL A 204 10.89 -11.71 19.05
C VAL A 204 12.00 -10.68 18.86
N GLY A 205 11.69 -9.42 19.17
CA GLY A 205 12.61 -8.29 19.09
C GLY A 205 12.78 -7.60 20.44
N LYS A 206 14.01 -7.17 20.74
CA LYS A 206 14.32 -6.37 21.93
C LYS A 206 14.72 -4.97 21.52
N ARG A 207 14.18 -3.97 22.22
CA ARG A 207 14.46 -2.56 21.95
C ARG A 207 15.95 -2.23 22.06
N VAL A 208 16.44 -1.41 21.12
CA VAL A 208 17.78 -0.82 21.16
C VAL A 208 17.73 0.44 22.03
N ASP A 209 18.54 0.51 23.09
CA ASP A 209 18.45 1.61 24.08
C ASP A 209 18.83 2.98 23.48
N ASP A 210 20.00 3.06 22.83
CA ASP A 210 20.57 4.30 22.27
C ASP A 210 20.23 4.49 20.77
N HIS A 211 18.96 4.25 20.41
CA HIS A 211 18.49 4.39 19.02
C HIS A 211 18.33 5.86 18.60
N TYR A 212 18.58 6.20 17.31
CA TYR A 212 18.52 7.59 16.82
C TYR A 212 17.12 8.22 16.86
N LYS A 213 16.06 7.40 16.85
CA LYS A 213 14.66 7.83 17.08
C LYS A 213 14.40 8.23 18.55
N GLY A 214 15.34 8.02 19.47
CA GLY A 214 15.27 8.44 20.88
C GLY A 214 14.05 7.86 21.61
N ASP A 215 13.43 8.68 22.46
CA ASP A 215 12.19 8.34 23.20
C ASP A 215 10.91 8.69 22.43
N ALA A 216 11.01 9.14 21.18
CA ALA A 216 9.85 9.52 20.36
C ALA A 216 9.15 8.32 19.70
N ALA A 217 9.77 7.14 19.74
CA ALA A 217 9.27 5.92 19.14
C ALA A 217 9.82 4.67 19.85
N GLY A 218 9.15 3.54 19.64
CA GLY A 218 9.52 2.24 20.22
C GLY A 218 9.33 2.26 21.72
N PHE A 219 8.10 2.04 22.20
CA PHE A 219 7.78 2.22 23.62
C PHE A 219 7.91 0.93 24.44
N PHE A 220 7.92 -0.24 23.80
CA PHE A 220 8.04 -1.53 24.50
C PHE A 220 9.49 -1.94 24.68
N ASP A 221 9.80 -2.68 25.75
CA ASP A 221 11.13 -3.29 25.94
C ASP A 221 11.33 -4.49 25.01
N GLU A 222 10.24 -5.24 24.78
CA GLU A 222 10.17 -6.42 23.93
C GLU A 222 8.92 -6.40 23.06
N ILE A 223 9.05 -6.86 21.82
CA ILE A 223 7.94 -7.17 20.93
C ILE A 223 7.98 -8.65 20.57
N GLU A 224 6.82 -9.30 20.51
CA GLU A 224 6.67 -10.65 19.99
C GLU A 224 5.54 -10.69 18.96
N TYR A 225 5.85 -11.11 17.74
CA TYR A 225 4.86 -11.34 16.70
C TYR A 225 4.71 -12.84 16.51
N ILE A 226 3.49 -13.34 16.71
CA ILE A 226 3.15 -14.76 16.61
C ILE A 226 2.41 -14.99 15.30
N ALA A 227 2.87 -15.94 14.49
CA ALA A 227 2.19 -16.35 13.28
C ALA A 227 0.90 -17.13 13.63
N ILE A 228 -0.26 -16.52 13.35
CA ILE A 228 -1.56 -17.15 13.53
C ILE A 228 -2.37 -16.93 12.25
N ASN A 229 -2.15 -17.77 11.24
CA ASN A 229 -2.79 -17.62 9.93
C ASN A 229 -4.30 -17.94 9.97
N ASP A 230 -4.73 -18.90 10.78
CA ASP A 230 -6.16 -19.22 10.97
C ASP A 230 -6.89 -18.10 11.70
N ASN A 231 -7.96 -17.57 11.08
CA ASN A 231 -8.67 -16.40 11.59
C ASN A 231 -9.37 -16.69 12.94
N THR A 232 -9.99 -17.86 13.08
CA THR A 232 -10.69 -18.24 14.32
C THR A 232 -9.71 -18.38 15.48
N ALA A 233 -8.56 -19.01 15.26
CA ALA A 233 -7.51 -19.14 16.26
C ALA A 233 -6.95 -17.78 16.68
N ARG A 234 -6.73 -16.87 15.73
CA ARG A 234 -6.21 -15.52 15.99
C ARG A 234 -7.19 -14.68 16.82
N MET A 235 -8.47 -14.72 16.47
CA MET A 235 -9.55 -14.10 17.25
C MET A 235 -9.61 -14.63 18.69
N ASN A 236 -9.52 -15.95 18.87
CA ASN A 236 -9.50 -16.58 20.20
C ASN A 236 -8.26 -16.20 21.02
N ALA A 237 -7.10 -16.06 20.39
CA ALA A 237 -5.88 -15.62 21.07
C ALA A 237 -6.04 -14.21 21.64
N LEU A 238 -6.66 -13.28 20.90
CA LEU A 238 -6.95 -11.94 21.43
C LEU A 238 -7.98 -11.99 22.56
N MET A 239 -9.06 -12.74 22.39
CA MET A 239 -10.15 -12.84 23.38
C MET A 239 -9.71 -13.43 24.72
N THR A 240 -8.73 -14.34 24.69
CA THR A 240 -8.14 -14.93 25.91
C THR A 240 -7.01 -14.09 26.50
N GLY A 241 -6.59 -13.01 25.83
CA GLY A 241 -5.47 -12.17 26.22
C GLY A 241 -4.09 -12.81 25.99
N GLN A 242 -4.02 -13.85 25.16
CA GLN A 242 -2.74 -14.45 24.74
C GLN A 242 -1.95 -13.49 23.84
N VAL A 243 -2.65 -12.67 23.05
CA VAL A 243 -2.08 -11.58 22.26
C VAL A 243 -2.81 -10.28 22.55
N ASP A 244 -2.15 -9.17 22.30
CA ASP A 244 -2.63 -7.82 22.55
C ASP A 244 -3.26 -7.18 21.33
N ALA A 245 -2.90 -7.63 20.14
CA ALA A 245 -3.46 -7.12 18.92
C ALA A 245 -3.45 -8.18 17.83
N ILE A 246 -4.41 -8.10 16.92
CA ILE A 246 -4.50 -8.97 15.74
C ILE A 246 -4.92 -8.16 14.51
N ASN A 247 -4.44 -8.57 13.35
CA ASN A 247 -4.89 -8.05 12.06
C ASN A 247 -5.97 -8.93 11.43
N ARG A 248 -6.76 -8.38 10.49
CA ARG A 248 -7.78 -9.07 9.69
C ARG A 248 -8.78 -9.85 10.55
N ILE A 249 -9.65 -9.17 11.28
CA ILE A 249 -10.71 -9.85 12.05
C ILE A 249 -11.76 -10.50 11.13
N ASP A 250 -12.49 -11.50 11.62
CA ASP A 250 -13.68 -12.03 10.94
C ASP A 250 -14.93 -11.20 11.32
N PHE A 251 -15.53 -10.52 10.35
CA PHE A 251 -16.75 -9.72 10.54
C PHE A 251 -17.93 -10.55 11.07
N LYS A 252 -18.02 -11.84 10.74
CA LYS A 252 -19.08 -12.73 11.27
C LYS A 252 -19.00 -12.89 12.80
N THR A 253 -17.82 -12.70 13.37
CA THR A 253 -17.57 -12.84 14.81
C THR A 253 -17.29 -11.50 15.51
N GLU A 254 -17.39 -10.39 14.79
CA GLU A 254 -17.16 -9.04 15.28
C GLU A 254 -17.99 -8.72 16.55
N GLY A 255 -19.26 -9.17 16.57
CA GLY A 255 -20.13 -9.01 17.73
C GLY A 255 -19.57 -9.60 19.03
N LEU A 256 -18.73 -10.63 18.95
CA LEU A 256 -18.04 -11.19 20.12
C LEU A 256 -16.92 -10.29 20.63
N LEU A 257 -16.17 -9.64 19.74
CA LEU A 257 -15.17 -8.65 20.11
C LEU A 257 -15.83 -7.43 20.76
N ASN A 258 -16.90 -6.92 20.14
CA ASN A 258 -17.65 -5.76 20.67
C ASN A 258 -18.27 -6.03 22.05
N ALA A 259 -18.58 -7.29 22.37
CA ALA A 259 -19.08 -7.69 23.69
C ALA A 259 -17.97 -7.80 24.76
N ASN A 260 -16.68 -7.82 24.38
CA ASN A 260 -15.57 -7.94 25.32
C ASN A 260 -15.02 -6.55 25.69
N PRO A 261 -15.16 -6.11 26.96
CA PRO A 261 -14.74 -4.76 27.38
C PRO A 261 -13.22 -4.56 27.39
N GLN A 262 -12.44 -5.63 27.24
CA GLN A 262 -10.97 -5.56 27.22
C GLN A 262 -10.40 -5.27 25.84
N VAL A 263 -11.20 -5.31 24.78
CA VAL A 263 -10.73 -5.12 23.41
C VAL A 263 -11.51 -3.99 22.74
N ARG A 264 -10.95 -3.45 21.67
CA ARG A 264 -11.62 -2.55 20.74
C ARG A 264 -11.29 -2.95 19.32
N ILE A 265 -12.22 -2.69 18.42
CA ILE A 265 -11.96 -2.74 16.99
C ILE A 265 -11.37 -1.39 16.60
N GLN A 266 -10.31 -1.46 15.81
CA GLN A 266 -9.69 -0.32 15.16
C GLN A 266 -9.78 -0.56 13.67
N GLU A 267 -10.36 0.37 12.95
CA GLU A 267 -10.49 0.28 11.51
C GLU A 267 -10.11 1.59 10.84
N VAL A 268 -9.47 1.48 9.67
CA VAL A 268 -9.12 2.61 8.83
C VAL A 268 -9.36 2.26 7.37
N THR A 269 -9.93 3.18 6.61
CA THR A 269 -10.05 3.04 5.16
C THR A 269 -8.71 3.41 4.53
N GLY A 270 -8.11 2.45 3.84
CA GLY A 270 -6.85 2.61 3.12
C GLY A 270 -7.01 2.54 1.61
N ASN A 271 -5.91 2.23 0.92
CA ASN A 271 -5.90 2.07 -0.55
C ASN A 271 -6.27 0.65 -1.01
N GLN A 272 -6.51 -0.28 -0.09
CA GLN A 272 -6.96 -1.63 -0.43
C GLN A 272 -8.31 -1.57 -1.12
N HIS A 273 -8.41 -2.19 -2.30
CA HIS A 273 -9.63 -2.21 -3.07
C HIS A 273 -9.87 -3.55 -3.73
N TYR A 274 -11.15 -3.85 -3.95
CA TYR A 274 -11.60 -5.01 -4.70
C TYR A 274 -12.06 -4.53 -6.06
N THR A 275 -11.76 -5.30 -7.10
CA THR A 275 -12.04 -4.91 -8.48
C THR A 275 -12.56 -6.09 -9.29
N PHE A 276 -13.38 -5.77 -10.29
CA PHE A 276 -13.68 -6.68 -11.39
C PHE A 276 -12.96 -6.16 -12.63
N ALA A 277 -11.90 -6.85 -13.03
CA ALA A 277 -11.02 -6.45 -14.10
C ALA A 277 -11.48 -7.04 -15.44
N MET A 278 -11.64 -6.17 -16.43
CA MET A 278 -12.08 -6.44 -17.80
C MET A 278 -10.89 -6.32 -18.75
N LEU A 279 -10.51 -7.42 -19.40
CA LEU A 279 -9.47 -7.42 -20.42
C LEU A 279 -10.00 -6.74 -21.69
N THR A 280 -9.55 -5.50 -21.93
CA THR A 280 -10.07 -4.64 -23.00
C THR A 280 -9.61 -5.03 -24.40
N ASP A 281 -8.68 -5.98 -24.52
CA ASP A 281 -8.26 -6.58 -25.79
C ASP A 281 -9.20 -7.73 -26.24
N ASN A 282 -10.16 -8.12 -25.40
CA ASN A 282 -11.14 -9.17 -25.69
C ASN A 282 -12.52 -8.60 -26.03
N ALA A 283 -13.17 -9.11 -27.07
CA ALA A 283 -14.57 -8.79 -27.33
C ALA A 283 -15.50 -9.46 -26.29
N PRO A 284 -16.59 -8.80 -25.86
CA PRO A 284 -17.04 -7.45 -26.25
C PRO A 284 -16.50 -6.32 -25.36
N LEU A 285 -15.55 -6.60 -24.47
CA LEU A 285 -14.98 -5.63 -23.51
C LEU A 285 -14.06 -4.58 -24.16
N ASN A 286 -13.67 -4.81 -25.41
CA ASN A 286 -12.99 -3.85 -26.25
C ASN A 286 -13.86 -2.66 -26.69
N ASP A 287 -15.19 -2.73 -26.51
CA ASP A 287 -16.09 -1.59 -26.71
C ASP A 287 -16.26 -0.81 -25.40
N VAL A 288 -15.89 0.48 -25.41
CA VAL A 288 -16.01 1.36 -24.24
C VAL A 288 -17.45 1.49 -23.74
N ASN A 289 -18.45 1.41 -24.61
CA ASN A 289 -19.85 1.47 -24.20
C ASN A 289 -20.28 0.19 -23.47
N VAL A 290 -19.72 -0.98 -23.81
CA VAL A 290 -19.92 -2.21 -23.02
C VAL A 290 -19.32 -2.05 -21.62
N ARG A 291 -18.11 -1.48 -21.51
CA ARG A 291 -17.47 -1.22 -20.21
C ARG A 291 -18.28 -0.24 -19.37
N ARG A 292 -18.74 0.87 -19.96
CA ARG A 292 -19.63 1.84 -19.28
C ARG A 292 -20.93 1.19 -18.83
N ALA A 293 -21.55 0.35 -19.66
CA ALA A 293 -22.75 -0.39 -19.27
C ALA A 293 -22.53 -1.26 -18.02
N LEU A 294 -21.43 -2.01 -17.99
CA LEU A 294 -21.02 -2.81 -16.84
C LEU A 294 -20.79 -1.93 -15.59
N LYS A 295 -20.04 -0.82 -15.73
CA LYS A 295 -19.77 0.12 -14.62
C LYS A 295 -21.02 0.77 -14.03
N TYR A 296 -22.07 1.04 -14.82
CA TYR A 296 -23.36 1.53 -14.31
C TYR A 296 -24.26 0.41 -13.77
N GLY A 297 -24.01 -0.85 -14.16
CA GLY A 297 -24.80 -2.02 -13.78
C GLY A 297 -24.49 -2.59 -12.39
N ILE A 298 -23.48 -2.08 -11.68
CA ILE A 298 -23.09 -2.55 -10.35
C ILE A 298 -23.63 -1.66 -9.23
N ASN A 299 -24.21 -2.27 -8.20
CA ASN A 299 -24.61 -1.57 -6.98
C ASN A 299 -23.47 -1.52 -5.95
N ARG A 300 -22.69 -0.43 -5.98
CA ARG A 300 -21.49 -0.26 -5.14
C ARG A 300 -21.79 -0.19 -3.65
N GLN A 301 -22.88 0.48 -3.24
CA GLN A 301 -23.26 0.53 -1.83
C GLN A 301 -23.63 -0.87 -1.31
N GLU A 302 -24.32 -1.66 -2.13
CA GLU A 302 -24.69 -3.02 -1.77
C GLU A 302 -23.47 -3.94 -1.61
N MET A 303 -22.41 -3.70 -2.39
CA MET A 303 -21.11 -4.39 -2.20
C MET A 303 -20.53 -4.08 -0.81
N VAL A 304 -20.47 -2.80 -0.43
CA VAL A 304 -19.97 -2.40 0.90
C VAL A 304 -20.84 -3.00 2.02
N ASP A 305 -22.16 -2.92 1.88
CA ASP A 305 -23.09 -3.36 2.93
C ASP A 305 -23.12 -4.88 3.11
N LYS A 306 -23.04 -5.65 2.02
CA LYS A 306 -23.25 -7.11 2.07
C LYS A 306 -21.97 -7.92 2.03
N ILE A 307 -20.93 -7.44 1.34
CA ILE A 307 -19.65 -8.15 1.23
C ILE A 307 -18.71 -7.69 2.34
N LEU A 308 -18.56 -6.37 2.51
CA LEU A 308 -17.71 -5.82 3.58
C LEU A 308 -18.42 -5.65 4.91
N GLN A 309 -19.74 -5.89 4.97
CA GLN A 309 -20.57 -5.71 6.18
C GLN A 309 -20.47 -4.28 6.78
N GLY A 310 -20.23 -3.27 5.93
CA GLY A 310 -20.03 -1.89 6.34
C GLY A 310 -18.58 -1.49 6.62
N HIS A 311 -17.63 -2.43 6.63
CA HIS A 311 -16.20 -2.16 6.86
C HIS A 311 -15.47 -1.75 5.57
N GLY A 312 -15.91 -0.65 4.97
CA GLY A 312 -15.32 -0.11 3.76
C GLY A 312 -15.96 1.18 3.33
N ALA A 313 -15.51 1.67 2.18
CA ALA A 313 -16.09 2.83 1.53
C ALA A 313 -16.45 2.50 0.08
N VAL A 314 -17.50 3.13 -0.42
CA VAL A 314 -17.82 3.09 -1.84
C VAL A 314 -16.65 3.71 -2.62
N ALA A 315 -16.15 2.98 -3.61
CA ALA A 315 -15.14 3.49 -4.53
C ALA A 315 -15.82 4.04 -5.79
N ASN A 316 -15.03 4.68 -6.65
CA ASN A 316 -15.53 5.39 -7.82
C ASN A 316 -14.80 4.93 -9.10
N ASP A 317 -14.59 3.62 -9.23
CA ASP A 317 -13.85 2.96 -10.33
C ASP A 317 -12.45 3.51 -10.57
N THR A 318 -11.80 3.95 -9.48
CA THR A 318 -10.39 4.35 -9.43
C THR A 318 -9.67 3.49 -8.38
N PRO A 319 -8.43 3.05 -8.63
CA PRO A 319 -7.60 2.33 -7.66
C PRO A 319 -6.96 3.26 -6.62
N ILE A 320 -7.09 4.59 -6.80
CA ILE A 320 -6.53 5.61 -5.91
C ILE A 320 -7.47 5.80 -4.74
N GLY A 321 -7.00 5.47 -3.54
CA GLY A 321 -7.80 5.48 -2.32
C GLY A 321 -7.52 6.69 -1.43
N PRO A 322 -8.25 6.81 -0.31
CA PRO A 322 -8.17 7.95 0.60
C PRO A 322 -6.82 8.11 1.32
N ALA A 323 -5.92 7.11 1.27
CA ALA A 323 -4.57 7.25 1.80
C ALA A 323 -3.59 7.90 0.81
N ASN A 324 -3.99 8.09 -0.46
CA ASN A 324 -3.17 8.74 -1.46
C ASN A 324 -3.32 10.28 -1.43
N GLN A 325 -2.22 11.00 -1.65
CA GLN A 325 -2.13 12.45 -1.53
C GLN A 325 -3.06 13.21 -2.50
N TYR A 326 -3.23 12.69 -3.72
CA TYR A 326 -4.03 13.24 -4.80
C TYR A 326 -5.27 12.38 -5.07
N TYR A 327 -5.86 11.78 -4.04
CA TYR A 327 -7.20 11.22 -4.15
C TYR A 327 -8.21 12.30 -4.56
N ASN A 328 -8.96 12.06 -5.64
CA ASN A 328 -9.90 13.03 -6.18
C ASN A 328 -11.25 12.97 -5.45
N THR A 329 -11.34 13.71 -4.33
CA THR A 329 -12.57 13.85 -3.56
C THR A 329 -13.66 14.68 -4.25
N GLU A 330 -13.32 15.36 -5.36
CA GLU A 330 -14.25 16.20 -6.13
C GLU A 330 -14.95 15.42 -7.26
N MET A 331 -14.52 14.17 -7.52
CA MET A 331 -15.06 13.34 -8.59
C MET A 331 -16.49 12.90 -8.27
N GLU A 332 -17.43 13.16 -9.20
CA GLU A 332 -18.83 12.75 -9.03
C GLU A 332 -18.92 11.23 -8.88
N GLN A 333 -19.67 10.76 -7.87
CA GLN A 333 -19.84 9.33 -7.64
C GLN A 333 -20.56 8.65 -8.81
N LEU A 334 -19.98 7.58 -9.33
CA LEU A 334 -20.61 6.72 -10.34
C LEU A 334 -21.68 5.86 -9.65
N ALA A 335 -22.90 6.37 -9.62
CA ALA A 335 -24.03 5.68 -9.02
C ALA A 335 -24.50 4.50 -9.89
N TYR A 336 -25.08 3.49 -9.24
CA TYR A 336 -25.83 2.43 -9.91
C TYR A 336 -27.00 3.03 -10.68
N ASP A 337 -27.06 2.76 -11.98
CA ASP A 337 -28.09 3.32 -12.88
C ASP A 337 -28.35 2.31 -14.01
N PRO A 338 -29.32 1.39 -13.83
CA PRO A 338 -29.60 0.35 -14.82
C PRO A 338 -30.14 0.92 -16.14
N ASP A 339 -30.77 2.10 -16.12
CA ASP A 339 -31.26 2.76 -17.34
C ASP A 339 -30.09 3.33 -18.15
N LYS A 340 -29.10 3.95 -17.51
CA LYS A 340 -27.84 4.33 -18.17
C LYS A 340 -27.05 3.12 -18.65
N ALA A 341 -27.01 2.05 -17.87
CA ALA A 341 -26.37 0.82 -18.30
C ALA A 341 -27.01 0.26 -19.60
N ALA A 342 -28.34 0.19 -19.65
CA ALA A 342 -29.08 -0.22 -20.84
C ALA A 342 -28.93 0.76 -22.01
N PHE A 343 -28.80 2.06 -21.73
CA PHE A 343 -28.47 3.06 -22.74
C PHE A 343 -27.11 2.78 -23.40
N TYR A 344 -26.07 2.54 -22.61
CA TYR A 344 -24.74 2.23 -23.18
C TYR A 344 -24.69 0.89 -23.91
N LEU A 345 -25.46 -0.13 -23.49
CA LEU A 345 -25.60 -1.35 -24.29
C LEU A 345 -26.14 -1.05 -25.69
N LYS A 346 -27.14 -0.17 -25.80
CA LYS A 346 -27.69 0.24 -27.11
C LYS A 346 -26.68 1.03 -27.94
N GLU A 347 -25.88 1.89 -27.33
CA GLU A 347 -24.78 2.59 -28.02
C GLU A 347 -23.72 1.61 -28.53
N ALA A 348 -23.52 0.48 -27.85
CA ALA A 348 -22.72 -0.66 -28.33
C ALA A 348 -23.45 -1.54 -29.38
N GLY A 349 -24.69 -1.21 -29.75
CA GLY A 349 -25.50 -1.99 -30.69
C GLY A 349 -26.02 -3.31 -30.10
N LEU A 350 -26.12 -3.42 -28.78
CA LEU A 350 -26.58 -4.60 -28.06
C LEU A 350 -27.93 -4.36 -27.36
N ASP A 351 -28.88 -5.27 -27.55
CA ASP A 351 -30.13 -5.28 -26.77
C ASP A 351 -29.97 -6.01 -25.42
N SER A 352 -28.97 -6.88 -25.31
CA SER A 352 -28.59 -7.60 -24.10
C SER A 352 -27.12 -8.03 -24.19
N LEU A 353 -26.50 -8.28 -23.04
CA LEU A 353 -25.12 -8.76 -22.95
C LEU A 353 -25.10 -10.08 -22.19
N ASN A 354 -24.45 -11.12 -22.74
CA ASN A 354 -24.15 -12.35 -22.00
C ASN A 354 -22.63 -12.43 -21.86
N ILE A 355 -22.13 -12.53 -20.63
CA ILE A 355 -20.70 -12.54 -20.38
C ILE A 355 -20.39 -13.33 -19.10
N ASP A 356 -19.30 -14.10 -19.13
CA ASP A 356 -18.81 -14.82 -17.97
C ASP A 356 -18.03 -13.87 -17.05
N ILE A 357 -18.13 -14.08 -15.74
CA ILE A 357 -17.28 -13.44 -14.73
C ILE A 357 -16.67 -14.50 -13.83
N SER A 358 -15.35 -14.63 -13.86
CA SER A 358 -14.61 -15.59 -13.02
C SER A 358 -14.35 -15.00 -11.63
N ALA A 359 -14.68 -15.75 -10.58
CA ALA A 359 -14.48 -15.31 -9.19
C ALA A 359 -14.00 -16.46 -8.30
N SER A 360 -13.18 -16.13 -7.30
CA SER A 360 -12.68 -17.09 -6.32
C SER A 360 -12.41 -16.36 -5.00
N ASP A 361 -12.61 -17.03 -3.87
CA ASP A 361 -12.25 -16.46 -2.55
C ASP A 361 -10.73 -16.27 -2.39
N ALA A 362 -9.90 -16.77 -3.33
CA ALA A 362 -8.51 -16.37 -3.44
C ALA A 362 -8.33 -14.88 -3.78
N ALA A 363 -9.25 -14.28 -4.55
CA ALA A 363 -9.21 -12.85 -4.88
C ALA A 363 -9.53 -11.99 -3.66
N PHE A 364 -10.62 -12.28 -2.98
CA PHE A 364 -10.92 -11.73 -1.65
C PHE A 364 -12.01 -12.58 -1.02
N GLU A 365 -12.09 -12.60 0.30
CA GLU A 365 -13.15 -13.32 1.01
C GLU A 365 -14.52 -12.77 0.59
N GLY A 366 -15.39 -13.63 0.04
CA GLY A 366 -16.71 -13.24 -0.46
C GLY A 366 -16.71 -12.78 -1.93
N ALA A 367 -15.65 -12.99 -2.70
CA ALA A 367 -15.60 -12.62 -4.12
C ALA A 367 -16.66 -13.31 -4.98
N VAL A 368 -16.98 -14.58 -4.67
CA VAL A 368 -18.05 -15.31 -5.38
C VAL A 368 -19.41 -14.70 -5.08
N ASP A 369 -19.67 -14.37 -3.82
CA ASP A 369 -20.91 -13.70 -3.40
C ASP A 369 -21.02 -12.29 -3.99
N ALA A 370 -19.91 -11.56 -4.08
CA ALA A 370 -19.84 -10.25 -4.73
C ALA A 370 -20.18 -10.35 -6.23
N ALA A 371 -19.68 -11.36 -6.93
CA ALA A 371 -20.01 -11.59 -8.34
C ALA A 371 -21.49 -11.96 -8.54
N GLN A 372 -22.08 -12.73 -7.63
CA GLN A 372 -23.53 -13.05 -7.65
C GLN A 372 -24.40 -11.83 -7.35
N LEU A 373 -23.96 -10.99 -6.41
CA LEU A 373 -24.63 -9.73 -6.12
C LEU A 373 -24.61 -8.79 -7.32
N TYR A 374 -23.46 -8.72 -8.01
CA TYR A 374 -23.31 -7.96 -9.22
C TYR A 374 -24.23 -8.50 -10.33
N GLN A 375 -24.24 -9.82 -10.55
CA GLN A 375 -25.16 -10.49 -11.48
C GLN A 375 -26.61 -10.07 -11.25
N ALA A 376 -27.07 -10.05 -10.00
CA ALA A 376 -28.43 -9.63 -9.66
C ALA A 376 -28.70 -8.16 -10.04
N SER A 377 -27.77 -7.24 -9.71
CA SER A 377 -27.93 -5.82 -10.02
C SER A 377 -27.84 -5.50 -11.52
N ALA A 378 -26.97 -6.18 -12.26
CA ALA A 378 -26.72 -5.94 -13.68
C ALA A 378 -27.86 -6.48 -14.56
N GLY A 379 -28.57 -7.52 -14.11
CA GLY A 379 -29.71 -8.10 -14.81
C GLY A 379 -30.82 -7.09 -15.12
N ALA A 380 -31.02 -6.07 -14.28
CA ALA A 380 -31.99 -5.00 -14.51
C ALA A 380 -31.71 -4.19 -15.78
N ALA A 381 -30.46 -4.16 -16.25
CA ALA A 381 -30.04 -3.48 -17.48
C ALA A 381 -30.00 -4.39 -18.71
N GLY A 382 -30.39 -5.67 -18.59
CA GLY A 382 -30.22 -6.66 -19.66
C GLY A 382 -28.81 -7.23 -19.77
N ILE A 383 -28.00 -7.10 -18.71
CA ILE A 383 -26.67 -7.71 -18.60
C ILE A 383 -26.79 -9.03 -17.83
N ASN A 384 -26.64 -10.14 -18.54
CA ASN A 384 -26.67 -11.49 -18.01
C ASN A 384 -25.23 -11.92 -17.68
N LEU A 385 -24.77 -11.65 -16.46
CA LEU A 385 -23.49 -12.17 -15.97
C LEU A 385 -23.63 -13.66 -15.65
N ASN A 386 -22.72 -14.50 -16.10
CA ASN A 386 -22.61 -15.90 -15.70
C ASN A 386 -21.42 -16.05 -14.74
N VAL A 387 -21.69 -16.29 -13.45
CA VAL A 387 -20.65 -16.38 -12.42
C VAL A 387 -19.98 -17.74 -12.48
N ILE A 388 -18.68 -17.75 -12.77
CA ILE A 388 -17.84 -18.94 -12.75
C ILE A 388 -17.04 -18.94 -11.45
N GLN A 389 -17.35 -19.88 -10.56
CA GLN A 389 -16.56 -20.10 -9.34
C GLN A 389 -15.28 -20.87 -9.70
N GLU A 390 -14.14 -20.21 -9.59
CA GLU A 390 -12.82 -20.77 -9.89
C GLU A 390 -12.15 -21.33 -8.61
N PRO A 391 -11.33 -22.38 -8.72
CA PRO A 391 -10.50 -22.85 -7.61
C PRO A 391 -9.57 -21.75 -7.09
N ALA A 392 -9.38 -21.72 -5.76
CA ALA A 392 -8.44 -20.79 -5.13
C ALA A 392 -6.97 -21.12 -5.49
N ASP A 393 -6.64 -22.42 -5.58
CA ASP A 393 -5.32 -22.86 -6.00
C ASP A 393 -5.05 -22.52 -7.47
N GLY A 394 -3.91 -21.88 -7.72
CA GLY A 394 -3.50 -21.44 -9.05
C GLY A 394 -4.31 -20.27 -9.64
N TYR A 395 -5.21 -19.63 -8.89
CA TYR A 395 -6.08 -18.54 -9.38
C TYR A 395 -5.28 -17.43 -10.10
N TRP A 396 -4.21 -16.94 -9.47
CA TRP A 396 -3.38 -15.87 -10.00
C TRP A 396 -2.64 -16.21 -11.29
N SER A 397 -2.38 -17.50 -11.54
CA SER A 397 -1.66 -17.97 -12.73
C SER A 397 -2.60 -18.35 -13.87
N ASN A 398 -3.81 -18.81 -13.54
CA ASN A 398 -4.73 -19.44 -14.49
C ASN A 398 -5.97 -18.59 -14.81
N VAL A 399 -6.31 -17.60 -13.96
CA VAL A 399 -7.53 -16.79 -14.08
C VAL A 399 -7.20 -15.32 -14.30
N TRP A 400 -6.51 -14.69 -13.34
CA TRP A 400 -6.13 -13.27 -13.44
C TRP A 400 -5.23 -13.04 -14.66
N LEU A 401 -5.52 -12.00 -15.46
CA LEU A 401 -4.87 -11.71 -16.75
C LEU A 401 -5.01 -12.81 -17.82
N LYS A 402 -5.87 -13.82 -17.60
CA LYS A 402 -6.11 -14.93 -18.55
C LYS A 402 -7.58 -15.02 -18.98
N LYS A 403 -8.51 -14.70 -18.08
CA LYS A 403 -9.95 -14.67 -18.35
C LYS A 403 -10.39 -13.23 -18.62
N SER A 404 -11.31 -13.06 -19.56
CA SER A 404 -11.71 -11.74 -20.04
C SER A 404 -12.31 -10.85 -18.94
N PHE A 405 -13.00 -11.42 -17.95
CA PHE A 405 -13.59 -10.68 -16.85
C PHE A 405 -13.45 -11.47 -15.55
N SER A 406 -12.77 -10.90 -14.55
CA SER A 406 -12.50 -11.63 -13.30
C SER A 406 -12.43 -10.75 -12.06
N ALA A 407 -12.73 -11.32 -10.90
CA ALA A 407 -12.54 -10.69 -9.60
C ALA A 407 -11.06 -10.63 -9.23
N VAL A 408 -10.62 -9.51 -8.67
CA VAL A 408 -9.23 -9.23 -8.30
C VAL A 408 -9.23 -8.37 -7.03
N TYR A 409 -8.10 -8.30 -6.33
CA TYR A 409 -7.86 -7.29 -5.32
C TYR A 409 -6.49 -6.65 -5.51
N TRP A 410 -6.35 -5.44 -4.98
CA TRP A 410 -5.06 -4.78 -4.83
C TRP A 410 -4.96 -4.23 -3.41
N SER A 411 -3.77 -4.30 -2.82
CA SER A 411 -3.49 -3.63 -1.54
C SER A 411 -3.41 -2.12 -1.65
N GLY A 412 -3.36 -1.57 -2.88
CA GLY A 412 -3.01 -0.18 -3.15
C GLY A 412 -1.50 0.07 -3.15
N ARG A 413 -1.09 1.32 -3.41
CA ARG A 413 0.31 1.79 -3.32
C ARG A 413 0.37 3.15 -2.63
N ALA A 414 1.57 3.54 -2.19
CA ALA A 414 1.79 4.80 -1.48
C ALA A 414 1.47 6.03 -2.34
N THR A 415 1.77 5.96 -3.65
CA THR A 415 1.51 7.05 -4.60
C THR A 415 0.67 6.60 -5.77
N GLU A 416 0.03 7.57 -6.42
CA GLU A 416 -0.78 7.40 -7.61
C GLU A 416 0.05 6.87 -8.77
N ASP A 417 1.25 7.42 -9.00
CA ASP A 417 2.15 6.94 -10.03
C ASP A 417 2.47 5.46 -9.83
N TRP A 418 2.78 5.05 -8.61
CA TRP A 418 3.15 3.67 -8.36
C TRP A 418 1.98 2.72 -8.61
N MET A 419 0.75 3.09 -8.20
CA MET A 419 -0.44 2.29 -8.49
C MET A 419 -0.73 2.26 -10.00
N PHE A 420 -0.73 3.41 -10.67
CA PHE A 420 -1.02 3.50 -12.10
C PHE A 420 0.04 2.82 -12.97
N SER A 421 1.33 2.99 -12.66
CA SER A 421 2.43 2.35 -13.38
C SER A 421 2.47 0.84 -13.19
N SER A 422 2.06 0.35 -12.02
CA SER A 422 2.05 -1.10 -11.77
C SER A 422 0.93 -1.83 -12.51
N ALA A 423 -0.24 -1.20 -12.64
CA ALA A 423 -1.47 -1.89 -13.02
C ALA A 423 -2.18 -1.34 -14.27
N TYR A 424 -1.79 -0.17 -14.78
CA TYR A 424 -2.51 0.52 -15.85
C TYR A 424 -1.61 1.14 -16.91
N GLU A 425 -0.29 1.11 -16.74
CA GLU A 425 0.67 1.44 -17.81
C GLU A 425 0.62 0.37 -18.90
N THR A 426 0.65 0.79 -20.16
CA THR A 426 0.60 -0.15 -21.29
C THR A 426 1.80 -1.10 -21.28
N GLY A 427 1.53 -2.40 -21.36
CA GLY A 427 2.56 -3.43 -21.51
C GLY A 427 3.25 -3.88 -20.22
N VAL A 428 2.91 -3.33 -19.05
CA VAL A 428 3.45 -3.83 -17.78
C VAL A 428 2.89 -5.20 -17.42
N PRO A 429 3.65 -6.08 -16.74
CA PRO A 429 3.24 -7.47 -16.50
C PRO A 429 1.92 -7.62 -15.72
N TRP A 430 1.58 -6.63 -14.88
CA TRP A 430 0.38 -6.63 -14.05
C TRP A 430 -0.70 -5.66 -14.56
N ASN A 431 -0.68 -5.30 -15.86
CA ASN A 431 -1.74 -4.47 -16.44
C ASN A 431 -3.10 -5.15 -16.28
N ASP A 432 -3.89 -4.71 -15.31
CA ASP A 432 -5.03 -5.43 -14.74
C ASP A 432 -6.15 -5.64 -15.76
N SER A 433 -6.25 -4.71 -16.70
CA SER A 433 -7.26 -4.70 -17.75
C SER A 433 -6.71 -4.90 -19.16
N GLN A 434 -5.40 -5.12 -19.30
CA GLN A 434 -4.70 -5.09 -20.61
C GLN A 434 -5.12 -3.86 -21.44
N TRP A 435 -5.23 -2.70 -20.78
CA TRP A 435 -5.73 -1.47 -21.42
C TRP A 435 -4.69 -0.93 -22.38
N ASP A 436 -5.07 -0.81 -23.65
CA ASP A 436 -4.14 -0.45 -24.72
C ASP A 436 -4.01 1.07 -24.93
N ASP A 437 -2.98 1.49 -25.66
CA ASP A 437 -2.72 2.90 -25.96
C ASP A 437 -3.81 3.58 -26.79
N LYS A 438 -4.65 2.83 -27.52
CA LYS A 438 -5.64 3.44 -28.44
C LYS A 438 -6.76 4.08 -27.64
N ASP A 439 -7.26 3.37 -26.63
CA ASP A 439 -8.34 3.84 -25.77
C ASP A 439 -7.81 4.63 -24.56
N SER A 440 -6.51 4.54 -24.25
CA SER A 440 -5.91 5.16 -23.06
C SER A 440 -4.85 6.22 -23.36
N ALA A 441 -4.67 6.68 -24.60
CA ALA A 441 -3.58 7.59 -25.00
C ALA A 441 -3.38 8.79 -24.06
N ARG A 442 -4.47 9.46 -23.67
CA ARG A 442 -4.40 10.61 -22.73
C ARG A 442 -3.97 10.18 -21.33
N PHE A 443 -4.46 9.04 -20.85
CA PHE A 443 -4.04 8.48 -19.56
C PHE A 443 -2.54 8.15 -19.56
N GLN A 444 -2.04 7.51 -20.62
CA GLN A 444 -0.61 7.16 -20.74
C GLN A 444 0.28 8.41 -20.85
N GLU A 445 -0.14 9.43 -21.59
CA GLU A 445 0.55 10.73 -21.64
C GLU A 445 0.61 11.40 -20.26
N LEU A 446 -0.52 11.44 -19.56
CA LEU A 446 -0.61 11.99 -18.21
C LEU A 446 0.24 11.22 -17.21
N LEU A 447 0.26 9.89 -17.30
CA LEU A 447 1.08 9.06 -16.43
C LEU A 447 2.55 9.46 -16.50
N VAL A 448 3.11 9.58 -17.71
CA VAL A 448 4.51 9.98 -17.89
C VAL A 448 4.77 11.42 -17.45
N THR A 449 3.87 12.34 -17.77
CA THR A 449 4.06 13.77 -17.43
C THR A 449 3.91 14.03 -15.93
N ALA A 450 2.92 13.42 -15.27
CA ALA A 450 2.70 13.54 -13.83
C ALA A 450 3.79 12.89 -13.00
N ARG A 451 4.37 11.80 -13.50
CA ARG A 451 5.53 11.14 -12.89
C ARG A 451 6.72 12.07 -12.79
N GLY A 452 7.00 12.89 -13.82
CA GLY A 452 8.15 13.80 -13.84
C GLY A 452 7.89 15.22 -13.30
N GLU A 453 6.64 15.58 -13.01
CA GLU A 453 6.28 16.91 -12.55
C GLU A 453 6.59 17.09 -11.06
N LEU A 454 7.22 18.21 -10.67
CA LEU A 454 7.56 18.52 -9.27
C LEU A 454 6.57 19.49 -8.63
N ASP A 455 5.82 20.25 -9.42
CA ASP A 455 4.78 21.16 -8.91
C ASP A 455 3.55 20.38 -8.43
N THR A 456 3.26 20.46 -7.13
CA THR A 456 2.19 19.70 -6.47
C THR A 456 0.80 19.98 -7.04
N ASP A 457 0.50 21.23 -7.44
CA ASP A 457 -0.83 21.58 -7.97
C ASP A 457 -1.00 21.09 -9.42
N ALA A 458 0.05 21.16 -10.23
CA ALA A 458 0.08 20.58 -11.57
C ALA A 458 -0.08 19.05 -11.52
N ARG A 459 0.68 18.36 -10.66
CA ARG A 459 0.56 16.91 -10.43
C ARG A 459 -0.85 16.51 -10.00
N ARG A 460 -1.42 17.23 -9.02
CA ARG A 460 -2.79 16.97 -8.55
C ARG A 460 -3.78 17.01 -9.71
N SER A 461 -3.68 18.04 -10.56
CA SER A 461 -4.59 18.23 -11.69
C SER A 461 -4.48 17.08 -12.70
N GLN A 462 -3.27 16.61 -12.98
CA GLN A 462 -3.03 15.47 -13.88
C GLN A 462 -3.58 14.16 -13.30
N TYR A 463 -3.29 13.85 -12.03
CA TYR A 463 -3.82 12.64 -11.39
C TYR A 463 -5.34 12.67 -11.22
N TYR A 464 -5.95 13.83 -11.03
CA TYR A 464 -7.41 13.97 -10.99
C TYR A 464 -8.02 13.61 -12.35
N GLU A 465 -7.43 14.09 -13.45
CA GLU A 465 -7.84 13.76 -14.81
C GLU A 465 -7.67 12.26 -15.10
N MET A 466 -6.54 11.66 -14.69
CA MET A 466 -6.29 10.22 -14.85
C MET A 466 -7.33 9.35 -14.14
N GLN A 467 -7.69 9.70 -12.90
CA GLN A 467 -8.74 9.00 -12.14
C GLN A 467 -10.09 9.05 -12.87
N GLN A 468 -10.45 10.21 -13.43
CA GLN A 468 -11.67 10.37 -14.21
C GLN A 468 -11.65 9.54 -15.50
N ILE A 469 -10.53 9.56 -16.23
CA ILE A 469 -10.37 8.79 -17.47
C ILE A 469 -10.51 7.27 -17.19
N LEU A 470 -9.85 6.75 -16.15
CA LEU A 470 -9.95 5.34 -15.79
C LEU A 470 -11.36 4.96 -15.29
N ARG A 471 -12.00 5.85 -14.51
CA ARG A 471 -13.39 5.68 -14.07
C ARG A 471 -14.34 5.56 -15.25
N ASP A 472 -14.20 6.40 -16.27
CA ASP A 472 -15.18 6.49 -17.35
C ASP A 472 -14.93 5.46 -18.46
N ASP A 473 -13.66 5.25 -18.82
CA ASP A 473 -13.29 4.53 -20.05
C ASP A 473 -12.46 3.27 -19.78
N GLY A 474 -11.89 3.15 -18.58
CA GLY A 474 -11.00 2.06 -18.18
C GLY A 474 -11.65 0.68 -18.12
N GLY A 475 -10.80 -0.35 -18.16
CA GLY A 475 -11.20 -1.75 -18.07
C GLY A 475 -11.38 -2.29 -16.65
N VAL A 476 -11.66 -1.44 -15.65
CA VAL A 476 -11.83 -1.90 -14.27
C VAL A 476 -13.10 -1.36 -13.65
N ILE A 477 -13.73 -2.17 -12.80
CA ILE A 477 -14.82 -1.76 -11.92
C ILE A 477 -14.29 -1.89 -10.51
N VAL A 478 -14.06 -0.76 -9.84
CA VAL A 478 -13.59 -0.73 -8.45
C VAL A 478 -14.77 -0.24 -7.62
N PRO A 479 -15.63 -1.15 -7.12
CA PRO A 479 -16.86 -0.75 -6.42
C PRO A 479 -16.62 -0.35 -4.97
N MET A 480 -15.52 -0.81 -4.34
CA MET A 480 -15.29 -0.61 -2.92
C MET A 480 -13.80 -0.58 -2.54
N PHE A 481 -13.48 0.30 -1.59
CA PHE A 481 -12.27 0.22 -0.77
C PHE A 481 -12.59 -0.57 0.49
N ALA A 482 -11.72 -1.52 0.85
CA ALA A 482 -11.85 -2.31 2.06
C ALA A 482 -11.10 -1.65 3.22
N ASN A 483 -11.71 -1.64 4.41
CA ASN A 483 -11.02 -1.17 5.60
C ASN A 483 -9.95 -2.18 6.02
N TYR A 484 -8.84 -1.67 6.53
CA TYR A 484 -7.98 -2.47 7.40
C TYR A 484 -8.64 -2.54 8.76
N VAL A 485 -9.20 -3.71 9.08
CA VAL A 485 -9.88 -3.95 10.36
C VAL A 485 -9.02 -4.84 11.24
N GLN A 486 -8.61 -4.28 12.37
CA GLN A 486 -7.79 -4.92 13.39
C GLN A 486 -8.49 -4.83 14.75
N ALA A 487 -8.10 -5.69 15.68
CA ALA A 487 -8.60 -5.62 17.04
C ALA A 487 -7.44 -5.55 18.02
N VAL A 488 -7.60 -4.68 19.03
CA VAL A 488 -6.53 -4.27 19.94
C VAL A 488 -7.05 -4.33 21.37
N ASN A 489 -6.26 -4.89 22.27
CA ASN A 489 -6.50 -4.88 23.70
C ASN A 489 -6.42 -3.44 24.23
N ASN A 490 -7.33 -3.05 25.11
CA ASN A 490 -7.44 -1.70 25.65
C ASN A 490 -6.27 -1.32 26.57
N ARG A 491 -5.40 -2.27 26.95
CA ARG A 491 -4.10 -1.97 27.58
C ARG A 491 -3.08 -1.34 26.62
N ILE A 492 -3.31 -1.43 25.31
CA ILE A 492 -2.44 -0.86 24.28
C ILE A 492 -3.05 0.46 23.78
N ALA A 493 -2.28 1.54 23.91
CA ALA A 493 -2.54 2.83 23.32
C ALA A 493 -2.04 2.87 21.87
N THR A 494 -2.86 3.44 20.99
CA THR A 494 -2.54 3.74 19.59
C THR A 494 -2.53 5.26 19.41
N PRO A 495 -1.76 5.81 18.47
CA PRO A 495 -1.80 7.24 18.14
C PRO A 495 -3.20 7.67 17.65
N ASP A 496 -3.48 8.98 17.73
CA ASP A 496 -4.76 9.55 17.24
C ASP A 496 -4.94 9.36 15.73
N THR A 497 -3.83 9.41 14.98
CA THR A 497 -3.79 9.08 13.54
C THR A 497 -3.13 7.73 13.36
N VAL A 498 -3.87 6.78 12.80
CA VAL A 498 -3.39 5.43 12.50
C VAL A 498 -3.13 5.31 11.00
N GLY A 499 -1.95 4.85 10.64
CA GLY A 499 -1.56 4.63 9.25
C GLY A 499 -2.51 3.69 8.53
N ASN A 500 -2.88 4.06 7.31
CA ASN A 500 -3.86 3.38 6.46
C ASN A 500 -3.30 2.96 5.08
N LEU A 501 -1.99 2.93 4.91
CA LEU A 501 -1.33 2.34 3.73
C LEU A 501 -1.15 0.82 3.88
N TRP A 502 -0.86 0.36 5.10
CA TRP A 502 -0.83 -1.06 5.46
C TRP A 502 -1.55 -1.30 6.79
N GLN A 503 -1.96 -2.54 7.02
CA GLN A 503 -2.53 -2.99 8.28
C GLN A 503 -1.60 -2.70 9.46
N MET A 504 -2.15 -2.61 10.67
CA MET A 504 -1.40 -2.39 11.91
C MET A 504 -0.54 -1.12 11.87
N ASP A 505 -1.17 0.00 11.50
CA ASP A 505 -0.57 1.34 11.49
C ASP A 505 0.61 1.44 10.51
N ASN A 506 0.37 1.17 9.23
CA ASN A 506 1.43 1.02 8.20
C ASN A 506 2.49 -0.04 8.57
N ALA A 507 2.09 -1.08 9.31
CA ALA A 507 2.98 -2.06 9.93
C ALA A 507 4.00 -1.48 10.94
N ARG A 508 3.79 -0.25 11.43
CA ARG A 508 4.68 0.49 12.35
C ARG A 508 4.20 0.46 13.81
N MET A 509 3.36 -0.50 14.18
CA MET A 509 2.86 -0.65 15.56
C MET A 509 3.98 -0.76 16.62
N ALA A 510 5.09 -1.42 16.31
CA ALA A 510 6.25 -1.51 17.21
C ALA A 510 6.86 -0.13 17.52
N GLU A 511 6.78 0.80 16.58
CA GLU A 511 7.34 2.14 16.73
C GLU A 511 6.35 3.11 17.38
N ARG A 512 5.05 2.99 17.06
CA ARG A 512 4.04 4.02 17.36
C ARG A 512 3.12 3.69 18.53
N TRP A 513 2.95 2.40 18.88
CA TRP A 513 2.03 1.99 19.95
C TRP A 513 2.75 1.88 21.29
N SER A 514 1.99 1.97 22.38
CA SER A 514 2.52 1.97 23.76
C SER A 514 1.54 1.31 24.72
N GLU A 515 1.94 1.05 25.96
CA GLU A 515 0.99 0.71 27.03
C GLU A 515 0.20 1.96 27.49
N VAL A 516 -0.97 1.74 28.10
CA VAL A 516 -1.86 2.78 28.66
C VAL A 516 -1.51 3.12 30.11
#